data_AF-A0A955V420-F1
#
_entry.id   AF-A0A955V420-F1
#
_cell.length_a   1.000
_cell.length_b   1.000
_cell.length_c   1.000
_cell.angle_alpha   90.00
_cell.angle_beta   90.00
_cell.angle_gamma   90.00
#
_symmetry.space_group_name_H-M   'P 1'
#
loop_
_entity.id
_entity.type
_entity.pdbx_description
1 polymer ?
#
loop_
_entity_poly.entity_id
_entity_poly.type
_entity_poly.pdbx_seq_one_letter_code
_entity_poly.pdbx_strand_id
1 'polypeptide(L)'
;MDSDKITTITDTLAAVPVAELTRSTAARRVAELASESELVVSCFEHRVRLPLPERWCPDDRPDLGEPPGWEAGVLPEAKYQSFCHDRRVASFHPGHRAKWMTHELCHGLVGFAWRPDASILFHALAARLAEVLPVALWYFFDEIDLLRCPRHVGSGALFDLLCPACEALAGTAHPRRPEGDAFREEGLAFVRREIARTKESITSGTPLPSRFTTLDLMSDGLAYAAAHGERLRSREMGELVERFCGAGTGHHESLESLMARIEELTAYVVDGARATALRGGRWRWIAQDLGWRFLQIRADSEGEIVTVLDGLIDVLAGSPGEDAVTRAIVGYEALAEDWEVPLPDDALAVGYPLPRGYGRSVQQLGDGVASACPVAFGLLGDDAGETVAAFTLEDRLERRPVGRRFADFLERHAPTSPVTMVARYEAAVTHAASRDAAELTLGFDAADITMVRLASGVELVVAPPGALDDEVEDATGAQLVAVVRDTDGAVGVHALSDAAATVLARLELGPASTTELELPPEELLVLIDAALIAPLRWGL
;
A
#
# COMPACT_ATOMS: atom_id res chain seq x y z
N MET A 1 10.30 8.04 25.02
CA MET A 1 9.32 8.88 24.31
C MET A 1 8.14 9.07 25.23
N ASP A 2 7.51 10.24 25.22
CA ASP A 2 6.32 10.49 26.03
C ASP A 2 5.15 9.70 25.41
N SER A 3 4.48 8.85 26.20
CA SER A 3 3.37 8.00 25.71
C SER A 3 2.29 8.83 25.03
N ASP A 4 2.09 10.05 25.54
CA ASP A 4 1.01 10.94 25.15
C ASP A 4 1.15 11.45 23.70
N LYS A 5 2.39 11.59 23.20
CA LYS A 5 2.64 12.00 21.81
C LYS A 5 2.35 10.90 20.81
N ILE A 6 2.66 9.64 21.13
CA ILE A 6 2.31 8.51 20.25
C ILE A 6 0.79 8.44 20.16
N THR A 7 0.09 8.51 21.29
CA THR A 7 -1.38 8.45 21.35
C THR A 7 -2.01 9.50 20.43
N THR A 8 -1.52 10.75 20.44
CA THR A 8 -2.06 11.82 19.58
C THR A 8 -1.86 11.56 18.08
N ILE A 9 -0.67 11.07 17.67
CA ILE A 9 -0.40 10.69 16.27
C ILE A 9 -1.32 9.55 15.86
N THR A 10 -1.45 8.53 16.73
CA THR A 10 -2.30 7.38 16.46
C THR A 10 -3.77 7.74 16.47
N ASP A 11 -4.26 8.74 17.20
CA ASP A 11 -5.67 9.09 17.14
C ASP A 11 -6.05 9.77 15.82
N THR A 12 -5.13 10.57 15.26
CA THR A 12 -5.36 11.30 13.99
C THR A 12 -5.16 10.40 12.77
N LEU A 13 -4.12 9.57 12.80
CA LEU A 13 -3.76 8.63 11.74
C LEU A 13 -4.18 7.19 12.06
N ALA A 14 -5.23 7.00 12.87
CA ALA A 14 -5.66 5.76 13.56
C ALA A 14 -5.73 4.47 12.77
N ALA A 15 -5.72 4.58 11.45
CA ALA A 15 -5.73 3.44 10.57
C ALA A 15 -4.30 2.89 10.30
N VAL A 16 -3.23 3.71 10.42
CA VAL A 16 -1.86 3.35 10.02
C VAL A 16 -1.15 2.51 11.08
N PRO A 17 -0.46 1.41 10.71
CA PRO A 17 0.36 0.66 11.66
C PRO A 17 1.45 1.53 12.29
N VAL A 18 1.46 1.61 13.63
CA VAL A 18 2.40 2.44 14.41
C VAL A 18 3.85 2.18 14.03
N ALA A 19 4.20 0.91 13.78
CA ALA A 19 5.54 0.50 13.39
C ALA A 19 6.04 1.22 12.13
N GLU A 20 5.16 1.57 11.18
CA GLU A 20 5.53 2.34 9.98
C GLU A 20 5.81 3.81 10.30
N LEU A 21 5.01 4.39 11.20
CA LEU A 21 5.14 5.80 11.60
C LEU A 21 6.38 6.03 12.47
N THR A 22 6.84 5.01 13.21
CA THR A 22 7.94 5.16 14.18
C THR A 22 9.22 4.43 13.78
N ARG A 23 9.32 3.89 12.56
CA ARG A 23 10.46 3.06 12.12
C ARG A 23 11.82 3.76 12.09
N SER A 24 11.82 5.08 12.00
CA SER A 24 13.03 5.93 11.97
C SER A 24 12.72 7.29 12.58
N THR A 25 13.75 8.08 12.91
CA THR A 25 13.53 9.47 13.35
C THR A 25 12.88 10.32 12.26
N ALA A 26 13.22 10.09 11.00
CA ALA A 26 12.67 10.81 9.84
C ALA A 26 11.18 10.47 9.63
N ALA A 27 10.84 9.18 9.63
CA ALA A 27 9.48 8.65 9.58
C ALA A 27 8.60 9.26 10.69
N ARG A 28 9.11 9.28 11.93
CA ARG A 28 8.38 9.87 13.08
C ARG A 28 8.07 11.34 12.86
N ARG A 29 9.04 12.12 12.40
CA ARG A 29 8.85 13.55 12.13
C ARG A 29 7.81 13.76 11.04
N VAL A 30 7.87 13.00 9.95
CA VAL A 30 6.83 13.04 8.92
C VAL A 30 5.45 12.72 9.50
N ALA A 31 5.34 11.69 10.33
CA ALA A 31 4.09 11.31 11.00
C ALA A 31 3.56 12.42 11.95
N GLU A 32 4.44 13.04 12.73
CA GLU A 32 4.12 14.17 13.61
C GLU A 32 3.53 15.34 12.80
N LEU A 33 4.24 15.80 11.76
CA LEU A 33 3.78 16.94 10.96
C LEU A 33 2.52 16.60 10.14
N ALA A 34 2.38 15.34 9.68
CA ALA A 34 1.19 14.87 8.99
C ALA A 34 -0.03 14.83 9.92
N SER A 35 0.17 14.41 11.17
CA SER A 35 -0.85 14.47 12.22
C SER A 35 -1.23 15.91 12.55
N GLU A 36 -0.25 16.82 12.71
CA GLU A 36 -0.51 18.26 12.91
C GLU A 36 -1.24 18.90 11.72
N SER A 37 -1.04 18.36 10.52
CA SER A 37 -1.74 18.77 9.29
C SER A 37 -3.08 18.06 9.10
N GLU A 38 -3.44 17.15 10.01
CA GLU A 38 -4.62 16.28 9.98
C GLU A 38 -4.82 15.56 8.63
N LEU A 39 -3.72 15.11 8.01
CA LEU A 39 -3.79 14.39 6.74
C LEU A 39 -4.64 13.11 6.85
N VAL A 40 -5.29 12.75 5.75
CA VAL A 40 -6.15 11.57 5.68
C VAL A 40 -5.40 10.42 5.04
N VAL A 41 -5.71 9.19 5.45
CA VAL A 41 -5.19 7.97 4.85
C VAL A 41 -6.35 7.19 4.26
N SER A 42 -6.19 6.74 3.01
CA SER A 42 -7.15 5.91 2.30
C SER A 42 -6.58 4.50 2.13
N CYS A 43 -7.38 3.46 2.38
CA CYS A 43 -7.05 2.10 1.97
C CYS A 43 -7.39 1.93 0.49
N PHE A 44 -6.38 1.60 -0.31
CA PHE A 44 -6.54 1.39 -1.74
C PHE A 44 -7.57 0.30 -2.07
N GLU A 45 -7.57 -0.81 -1.31
CA GLU A 45 -8.50 -1.93 -1.51
C GLU A 45 -9.97 -1.59 -1.18
N HIS A 46 -10.21 -0.51 -0.45
CA HIS A 46 -11.56 -0.03 -0.09
C HIS A 46 -12.03 1.14 -0.96
N ARG A 47 -11.14 1.68 -1.80
CA ARG A 47 -11.38 2.87 -2.62
C ARG A 47 -11.74 2.45 -4.04
N VAL A 48 -12.96 2.79 -4.48
CA VAL A 48 -13.38 2.54 -5.86
C VAL A 48 -12.74 3.56 -6.78
N ARG A 49 -12.11 3.06 -7.84
CA ARG A 49 -11.62 3.89 -8.93
C ARG A 49 -12.77 4.19 -9.88
N LEU A 50 -13.16 5.47 -9.97
CA LEU A 50 -14.09 5.91 -11.00
C LEU A 50 -13.40 5.88 -12.37
N PRO A 51 -14.12 5.50 -13.45
CA PRO A 51 -13.64 5.64 -14.82
C PRO A 51 -13.13 7.06 -15.06
N LEU A 52 -12.01 7.18 -15.77
CA LEU A 52 -11.53 8.50 -16.17
C LEU A 52 -12.40 9.04 -17.30
N PRO A 53 -12.75 10.35 -17.26
CA PRO A 53 -13.32 11.04 -18.40
C PRO A 53 -12.51 10.80 -19.67
N GLU A 54 -13.19 10.52 -20.78
CA GLU A 54 -12.54 10.15 -22.05
C GLU A 54 -11.51 11.21 -22.44
N ARG A 55 -11.87 12.50 -22.30
CA ARG A 55 -10.97 13.64 -22.59
C ARG A 55 -9.77 13.76 -21.65
N TRP A 56 -9.73 13.02 -20.55
CA TRP A 56 -8.60 13.00 -19.61
C TRP A 56 -7.67 11.81 -19.84
N CYS A 57 -8.11 10.80 -20.60
CA CYS A 57 -7.32 9.63 -20.91
C CYS A 57 -6.31 9.97 -22.03
N PRO A 58 -4.99 9.81 -21.82
CA PRO A 58 -4.03 9.98 -22.91
C PRO A 58 -4.17 8.86 -23.95
N ASP A 59 -4.09 9.21 -25.24
CA ASP A 59 -4.23 8.27 -26.37
C ASP A 59 -3.27 7.06 -26.29
N ASP A 60 -2.08 7.25 -25.73
CA ASP A 60 -1.03 6.24 -25.61
C ASP A 60 -1.06 5.47 -24.27
N ARG A 61 -2.05 5.73 -23.42
CA ARG A 61 -2.18 5.16 -22.06
C ARG A 61 -3.60 4.66 -21.76
N PRO A 62 -4.16 3.72 -22.56
CA PRO A 62 -5.48 3.16 -22.30
C PRO A 62 -5.56 2.44 -20.94
N ASP A 63 -4.42 1.97 -20.41
CA ASP A 63 -4.30 1.39 -19.08
C ASP A 63 -4.78 2.33 -17.96
N LEU A 64 -4.82 3.65 -18.19
CA LEU A 64 -5.29 4.61 -17.18
C LEU A 64 -6.81 4.76 -17.13
N GLY A 65 -7.51 4.39 -18.21
CA GLY A 65 -8.95 4.62 -18.36
C GLY A 65 -9.82 3.63 -17.60
N GLU A 66 -9.41 2.36 -17.55
CA GLU A 66 -10.19 1.28 -16.94
C GLU A 66 -9.85 1.09 -15.44
N PRO A 67 -10.85 0.91 -14.56
CA PRO A 67 -10.60 0.53 -13.17
C PRO A 67 -9.84 -0.80 -13.07
N PRO A 68 -8.92 -0.95 -12.10
CA PRO A 68 -8.23 -2.22 -11.88
C PRO A 68 -9.20 -3.31 -11.42
N GLY A 69 -9.02 -4.53 -11.92
CA GLY A 69 -9.75 -5.72 -11.47
C GLY A 69 -8.93 -6.56 -10.49
N TRP A 70 -9.59 -7.29 -9.60
CA TRP A 70 -8.92 -8.20 -8.67
C TRP A 70 -8.43 -9.47 -9.37
N GLU A 71 -7.21 -9.89 -9.02
CA GLU A 71 -6.63 -11.15 -9.45
C GLU A 71 -5.96 -11.82 -8.24
N ALA A 72 -6.45 -13.00 -7.85
CA ALA A 72 -5.85 -13.79 -6.76
C ALA A 72 -5.65 -12.99 -5.45
N GLY A 73 -6.63 -12.16 -5.07
CA GLY A 73 -6.55 -11.31 -3.88
C GLY A 73 -5.55 -10.16 -3.96
N VAL A 74 -5.08 -9.83 -5.17
CA VAL A 74 -4.26 -8.65 -5.47
C VAL A 74 -5.08 -7.74 -6.37
N LEU A 75 -5.08 -6.44 -6.08
CA LEU A 75 -5.68 -5.42 -6.93
C LEU A 75 -4.55 -4.74 -7.71
N PRO A 76 -4.11 -5.27 -8.88
CA PRO A 76 -3.02 -4.69 -9.66
C PRO A 76 -3.40 -3.30 -10.17
N GLU A 77 -2.68 -2.29 -9.71
CA GLU A 77 -2.87 -0.92 -10.16
C GLU A 77 -1.68 -0.45 -10.99
N ALA A 78 -1.94 0.18 -12.13
CA ALA A 78 -0.88 0.87 -12.86
C ALA A 78 -0.43 2.10 -12.05
N LYS A 79 0.89 2.35 -11.99
CA LYS A 79 1.51 3.40 -11.16
C LYS A 79 0.76 4.73 -11.18
N TYR A 80 0.31 5.19 -12.34
CA TYR A 80 -0.32 6.51 -12.52
C TYR A 80 -1.85 6.48 -12.49
N GLN A 81 -2.50 5.38 -12.10
CA GLN A 81 -3.95 5.38 -11.86
C GLN A 81 -4.23 6.12 -10.54
N SER A 82 -3.76 5.66 -9.38
CA SER A 82 -4.00 6.33 -8.08
C SER A 82 -3.03 7.47 -7.78
N PHE A 83 -1.80 7.39 -8.28
CA PHE A 83 -0.74 8.31 -7.91
C PHE A 83 -1.00 9.72 -8.44
N CYS A 84 -1.36 10.64 -7.55
CA CYS A 84 -1.71 12.03 -7.88
C CYS A 84 -1.17 12.96 -6.78
N HIS A 85 -0.24 13.86 -7.11
CA HIS A 85 0.37 14.78 -6.14
C HIS A 85 -0.61 15.84 -5.58
N ASP A 86 -1.73 16.06 -6.29
CA ASP A 86 -2.76 17.04 -5.95
C ASP A 86 -3.73 16.58 -4.86
N ARG A 87 -3.58 15.36 -4.35
CA ARG A 87 -4.38 14.85 -3.23
C ARG A 87 -3.71 15.11 -1.88
N ARG A 88 -4.51 15.30 -0.84
CA ARG A 88 -4.08 15.34 0.59
C ARG A 88 -4.50 14.09 1.34
N VAL A 89 -4.58 13.00 0.59
CA VAL A 89 -4.95 11.67 1.04
C VAL A 89 -3.79 10.76 0.71
N ALA A 90 -3.12 10.24 1.74
CA ALA A 90 -2.06 9.25 1.59
C ALA A 90 -2.66 7.87 1.28
N SER A 91 -2.12 7.16 0.29
CA SER A 91 -2.64 5.86 -0.13
C SER A 91 -1.97 4.70 0.62
N PHE A 92 -2.75 3.91 1.35
CA PHE A 92 -2.29 2.65 1.94
C PHE A 92 -2.58 1.49 0.98
N HIS A 93 -1.53 0.73 0.64
CA HIS A 93 -1.62 -0.45 -0.23
C HIS A 93 -0.98 -1.67 0.46
N PRO A 94 -1.72 -2.73 0.84
CA PRO A 94 -1.17 -3.83 1.63
C PRO A 94 0.07 -4.52 1.05
N GLY A 95 0.20 -4.56 -0.28
CA GLY A 95 1.36 -5.12 -0.97
C GLY A 95 2.65 -4.28 -0.96
N HIS A 96 2.61 -3.03 -0.46
CA HIS A 96 3.82 -2.19 -0.37
C HIS A 96 4.59 -2.40 0.94
N ARG A 97 5.85 -1.95 0.95
CA ARG A 97 6.74 -2.04 2.13
C ARG A 97 6.24 -1.15 3.26
N ALA A 98 6.66 -1.45 4.49
CA ALA A 98 6.34 -0.64 5.68
C ALA A 98 6.93 0.80 5.64
N LYS A 99 7.65 1.19 4.59
CA LYS A 99 8.14 2.56 4.32
C LYS A 99 7.09 3.41 3.61
N TRP A 100 6.09 2.75 3.04
CA TRP A 100 5.15 3.36 2.12
C TRP A 100 4.27 4.40 2.79
N MET A 101 3.79 4.17 4.02
CA MET A 101 2.91 5.17 4.62
C MET A 101 3.59 6.49 4.91
N THR A 102 4.81 6.49 5.43
CA THR A 102 5.53 7.75 5.67
C THR A 102 5.96 8.41 4.36
N HIS A 103 6.26 7.64 3.32
CA HIS A 103 6.47 8.16 1.97
C HIS A 103 5.23 8.89 1.42
N GLU A 104 4.06 8.28 1.50
CA GLU A 104 2.80 8.87 1.02
C GLU A 104 2.36 10.09 1.85
N LEU A 105 2.53 10.04 3.18
CA LEU A 105 2.30 11.21 4.03
C LEU A 105 3.26 12.35 3.69
N CYS A 106 4.50 12.03 3.30
CA CYS A 106 5.48 13.01 2.85
C CYS A 106 5.04 13.71 1.56
N HIS A 107 4.49 12.97 0.58
CA HIS A 107 3.85 13.57 -0.61
C HIS A 107 2.78 14.59 -0.22
N GLY A 108 1.88 14.21 0.70
CA GLY A 108 0.84 15.09 1.21
C GLY A 108 1.39 16.39 1.82
N LEU A 109 2.49 16.31 2.58
CA LEU A 109 3.14 17.46 3.22
C LEU A 109 3.91 18.38 2.26
N VAL A 110 4.56 17.79 1.25
CA VAL A 110 5.29 18.51 0.19
C VAL A 110 4.31 19.29 -0.67
N GLY A 111 3.21 18.65 -1.04
CA GLY A 111 2.17 19.26 -1.86
C GLY A 111 2.45 19.19 -3.36
N PHE A 112 1.83 20.10 -4.12
CA PHE A 112 1.94 20.11 -5.58
C PHE A 112 1.99 21.54 -6.12
N ALA A 113 2.59 21.70 -7.29
CA ALA A 113 2.56 22.96 -8.02
C ALA A 113 1.63 22.89 -9.24
N TRP A 114 0.78 23.89 -9.39
CA TRP A 114 -0.15 24.04 -10.52
C TRP A 114 -0.51 25.50 -10.74
N ARG A 115 -0.70 25.87 -12.00
CA ARG A 115 -1.27 27.16 -12.44
C ARG A 115 -1.96 26.98 -13.80
N PRO A 116 -2.95 27.81 -14.16
CA PRO A 116 -3.77 27.60 -15.35
C PRO A 116 -2.99 27.68 -16.68
N ASP A 117 -1.87 28.40 -16.69
CA ASP A 117 -0.99 28.59 -17.86
C ASP A 117 0.29 27.72 -17.79
N ALA A 118 0.29 26.69 -16.95
CA ALA A 118 1.42 25.77 -16.83
C ALA A 118 1.66 25.00 -18.14
N SER A 119 2.93 24.92 -18.54
CA SER A 119 3.34 24.06 -19.65
C SER A 119 3.50 22.60 -19.19
N ILE A 120 3.58 21.66 -20.13
CA ILE A 120 3.88 20.26 -19.80
C ILE A 120 5.23 20.12 -19.06
N LEU A 121 6.22 20.94 -19.42
CA LEU A 121 7.50 20.98 -18.72
C LEU A 121 7.33 21.47 -17.28
N PHE A 122 6.47 22.46 -17.02
CA PHE A 122 6.15 22.88 -15.66
C PHE A 122 5.59 21.72 -14.85
N HIS A 123 4.61 20.99 -15.38
CA HIS A 123 4.03 19.83 -14.68
C HIS A 123 5.05 18.71 -14.45
N ALA A 124 5.92 18.45 -15.42
CA ALA A 124 6.98 17.45 -15.26
C ALA A 124 7.99 17.84 -14.16
N LEU A 125 8.38 19.13 -14.10
CA LEU A 125 9.27 19.63 -13.06
C LEU A 125 8.58 19.71 -11.69
N ALA A 126 7.28 20.03 -11.65
CA ALA A 126 6.49 20.00 -10.42
C ALA A 126 6.40 18.59 -9.84
N ALA A 127 6.10 17.59 -10.67
CA ALA A 127 6.05 16.18 -10.28
C ALA A 127 7.41 15.67 -9.80
N ARG A 128 8.49 16.00 -10.55
CA ARG A 128 9.86 15.75 -10.12
C ARG A 128 10.13 16.31 -8.72
N LEU A 129 9.77 17.57 -8.48
CA LEU A 129 9.99 18.22 -7.19
C LEU A 129 9.18 17.55 -6.07
N ALA A 130 7.92 17.20 -6.34
CA ALA A 130 7.06 16.52 -5.36
C ALA A 130 7.67 15.18 -4.89
N GLU A 131 8.44 14.50 -5.74
CA GLU A 131 9.15 13.26 -5.40
C GLU A 131 10.47 13.45 -4.63
N VAL A 132 11.09 14.63 -4.67
CA VAL A 132 12.46 14.81 -4.15
C VAL A 132 12.60 14.36 -2.70
N LEU A 133 11.72 14.86 -1.82
CA LEU A 133 11.79 14.52 -0.40
C LEU A 133 11.23 13.13 -0.08
N PRO A 134 10.08 12.67 -0.64
CA PRO A 134 9.59 11.31 -0.44
C PRO A 134 10.60 10.23 -0.87
N VAL A 135 11.31 10.42 -1.99
CA VAL A 135 12.38 9.51 -2.43
C VAL A 135 13.60 9.64 -1.51
N ALA A 136 13.98 10.85 -1.11
CA ALA A 136 15.09 11.03 -0.19
C ALA A 136 14.83 10.38 1.19
N LEU A 137 13.59 10.48 1.67
CA LEU A 137 13.11 9.80 2.87
C LEU A 137 13.25 8.28 2.72
N TRP A 138 12.76 7.73 1.61
CA TRP A 138 12.76 6.29 1.38
C TRP A 138 14.17 5.69 1.32
N TYR A 139 15.08 6.28 0.54
CA TYR A 139 16.38 5.68 0.25
C TYR A 139 17.50 6.12 1.18
N PHE A 140 17.34 7.24 1.91
CA PHE A 140 18.42 7.78 2.76
C PHE A 140 17.95 8.05 4.19
N PHE A 141 16.96 8.92 4.40
CA PHE A 141 16.69 9.41 5.75
C PHE A 141 16.05 8.35 6.66
N ASP A 142 15.27 7.42 6.11
CA ASP A 142 14.79 6.26 6.87
C ASP A 142 15.91 5.29 7.22
N GLU A 143 16.99 5.21 6.43
CA GLU A 143 18.10 4.29 6.65
C GLU A 143 19.01 4.69 7.81
N ILE A 144 18.94 5.95 8.27
CA ILE A 144 19.81 6.50 9.33
C ILE A 144 19.72 5.67 10.61
N ASP A 145 18.49 5.29 11.00
CA ASP A 145 18.20 4.58 12.26
C ASP A 145 17.72 3.14 12.05
N LEU A 146 17.56 2.69 10.81
CA LEU A 146 16.83 1.46 10.50
C LEU A 146 17.65 0.21 10.83
N LEU A 147 17.04 -0.71 11.58
CA LEU A 147 17.62 -2.03 11.79
C LEU A 147 17.55 -2.92 10.56
N ARG A 148 18.59 -3.74 10.41
CA ARG A 148 18.69 -4.78 9.38
C ARG A 148 18.92 -6.11 10.06
N CYS A 149 18.34 -7.16 9.50
CA CYS A 149 18.63 -8.52 9.92
C CYS A 149 20.10 -8.85 9.65
N PRO A 150 20.70 -9.88 10.31
CA PRO A 150 22.12 -10.22 10.15
C PRO A 150 22.60 -10.40 8.71
N ARG A 151 21.70 -10.79 7.78
CA ARG A 151 21.99 -10.93 6.34
C ARG A 151 22.21 -9.61 5.62
N HIS A 152 21.61 -8.52 6.11
CA HIS A 152 21.54 -7.24 5.42
C HIS A 152 22.20 -6.09 6.20
N VAL A 153 22.88 -6.38 7.31
CA VAL A 153 23.67 -5.37 8.03
C VAL A 153 24.82 -4.93 7.12
N GLY A 154 24.94 -3.61 6.91
CA GLY A 154 25.98 -3.01 6.08
C GLY A 154 25.71 -3.02 4.56
N SER A 155 24.59 -3.57 4.09
CA SER A 155 24.27 -3.68 2.66
C SER A 155 23.69 -2.42 2.01
N GLY A 156 23.66 -1.29 2.73
CA GLY A 156 23.03 -0.06 2.24
C GLY A 156 21.50 -0.11 2.21
N ALA A 157 20.89 0.77 1.42
CA ALA A 157 19.46 0.72 1.13
C ALA A 157 19.14 -0.51 0.28
N LEU A 158 18.13 -1.28 0.68
CA LEU A 158 17.64 -2.41 -0.11
C LEU A 158 16.77 -1.90 -1.26
N PHE A 159 17.40 -1.65 -2.41
CA PHE A 159 16.72 -1.36 -3.68
C PHE A 159 15.99 -2.63 -4.15
N ASP A 160 14.68 -2.53 -4.36
CA ASP A 160 13.76 -3.59 -4.87
C ASP A 160 13.64 -4.90 -4.06
N LEU A 161 14.54 -5.18 -3.12
CA LEU A 161 14.49 -6.39 -2.28
C LEU A 161 13.62 -6.19 -1.03
N LEU A 162 12.50 -6.91 -0.94
CA LEU A 162 11.74 -7.10 0.29
C LEU A 162 12.37 -8.21 1.14
N CYS A 163 12.73 -7.91 2.38
CA CYS A 163 13.19 -8.91 3.34
C CYS A 163 12.25 -8.95 4.55
N PRO A 164 11.44 -10.01 4.72
CA PRO A 164 10.50 -10.13 5.85
C PRO A 164 11.17 -9.94 7.21
N ALA A 165 12.37 -10.50 7.41
CA ALA A 165 13.13 -10.34 8.64
C ALA A 165 13.56 -8.88 8.90
N CYS A 166 13.89 -8.12 7.85
CA CYS A 166 14.18 -6.69 7.99
C CYS A 166 12.92 -5.87 8.28
N GLU A 167 11.78 -6.19 7.65
CA GLU A 167 10.52 -5.49 7.92
C GLU A 167 10.01 -5.77 9.35
N ALA A 168 10.15 -7.00 9.86
CA ALA A 168 9.83 -7.33 11.25
C ALA A 168 10.69 -6.55 12.26
N LEU A 169 11.97 -6.29 11.92
CA LEU A 169 12.87 -5.49 12.75
C LEU A 169 12.63 -3.98 12.64
N ALA A 170 11.93 -3.50 11.61
CA ALA A 170 11.77 -2.07 11.37
C ALA A 170 10.92 -1.36 12.46
N GLY A 171 10.11 -2.11 13.22
CA GLY A 171 9.28 -1.57 14.30
C GLY A 171 9.97 -1.41 15.65
N THR A 172 11.25 -1.79 15.80
CA THR A 172 11.96 -1.71 17.08
C THR A 172 12.78 -0.43 17.21
N ALA A 173 12.64 0.27 18.33
CA ALA A 173 13.36 1.52 18.61
C ALA A 173 14.84 1.24 18.90
N HIS A 174 15.77 1.93 18.21
CA HIS A 174 17.21 1.65 18.38
C HIS A 174 18.12 2.88 18.29
N PRO A 175 19.34 2.78 18.87
CA PRO A 175 20.31 3.86 18.84
C PRO A 175 20.87 4.09 17.44
N ARG A 176 21.20 5.35 17.16
CA ARG A 176 21.83 5.79 15.91
C ARG A 176 23.07 4.96 15.58
N ARG A 177 23.20 4.56 14.32
CA ARG A 177 24.32 3.78 13.80
C ARG A 177 25.45 4.69 13.29
N PRO A 178 26.73 4.28 13.36
CA PRO A 178 27.84 5.03 12.78
C PRO A 178 27.67 5.35 11.29
N GLU A 179 27.05 4.44 10.53
CA GLU A 179 26.78 4.61 9.09
C GLU A 179 25.67 5.63 8.81
N GLY A 180 24.87 6.01 9.82
CA GLY A 180 23.77 6.95 9.67
C GLY A 180 24.19 8.34 9.21
N ASP A 181 25.43 8.74 9.51
CA ASP A 181 25.97 10.03 9.04
C ASP A 181 26.19 10.04 7.53
N ALA A 182 26.62 8.92 6.94
CA ALA A 182 26.79 8.80 5.49
C ALA A 182 25.43 8.90 4.76
N PHE A 183 24.41 8.18 5.24
CA PHE A 183 23.05 8.29 4.69
C PHE A 183 22.50 9.71 4.79
N ARG A 184 22.74 10.39 5.92
CA ARG A 184 22.33 11.78 6.10
C ARG A 184 23.00 12.69 5.06
N GLU A 185 24.32 12.58 4.88
CA GLU A 185 25.08 13.39 3.93
C GLU A 185 24.66 13.12 2.48
N GLU A 186 24.50 11.86 2.10
CA GLU A 186 24.06 11.45 0.76
C GLU A 186 22.64 11.93 0.46
N GLY A 187 21.70 11.78 1.40
CA GLY A 187 20.33 12.26 1.23
C GLY A 187 20.25 13.78 1.07
N LEU A 188 21.02 14.55 1.86
CA LEU A 188 21.11 16.00 1.70
C LEU A 188 21.75 16.39 0.36
N ALA A 189 22.77 15.66 -0.09
CA ALA A 189 23.40 15.88 -1.40
C ALA A 189 22.43 15.57 -2.55
N PHE A 190 21.63 14.51 -2.42
CA PHE A 190 20.57 14.15 -3.37
C PHE A 190 19.55 15.28 -3.50
N VAL A 191 18.95 15.75 -2.40
CA VAL A 191 17.95 16.84 -2.41
C VAL A 191 18.51 18.10 -3.06
N ARG A 192 19.72 18.54 -2.67
CA ARG A 192 20.35 19.73 -3.24
C ARG A 192 20.59 19.60 -4.74
N ARG A 193 21.06 18.43 -5.20
CA ARG A 193 21.32 18.16 -6.61
C ARG A 193 20.02 18.19 -7.43
N GLU A 194 18.94 17.57 -6.94
CA GLU A 194 17.64 17.59 -7.62
C GLU A 194 17.08 19.01 -7.75
N ILE A 195 17.14 19.81 -6.68
CA ILE A 195 16.70 21.22 -6.71
C ILE A 195 17.55 22.03 -7.69
N ALA A 196 18.88 21.90 -7.64
CA ALA A 196 19.79 22.60 -8.54
C ALA A 196 19.51 22.24 -10.01
N ARG A 197 19.31 20.95 -10.30
CA ARG A 197 19.04 20.48 -11.66
C ARG A 197 17.67 20.93 -12.18
N THR A 198 16.67 21.04 -11.31
CA THR A 198 15.38 21.64 -11.67
C THR A 198 15.55 23.12 -12.02
N LYS A 199 16.34 23.90 -11.26
CA LYS A 199 16.65 25.31 -11.58
C LYS A 199 17.35 25.45 -12.94
N GLU A 200 18.28 24.55 -13.26
CA GLU A 200 18.91 24.50 -14.59
C GLU A 200 17.90 24.17 -15.69
N SER A 201 16.96 23.26 -15.42
CA SER A 201 15.91 22.89 -16.38
C SER A 201 14.95 24.05 -16.65
N ILE A 202 14.57 24.80 -15.61
CA ILE A 202 13.78 26.04 -15.73
C ILE A 202 14.52 27.05 -16.61
N THR A 203 15.81 27.28 -16.33
CA THR A 203 16.61 28.28 -17.04
C THR A 203 16.84 27.93 -18.52
N SER A 204 17.08 26.65 -18.80
CA SER A 204 17.37 26.16 -20.16
C SER A 204 16.11 25.84 -20.98
N GLY A 205 14.94 25.76 -20.34
CA GLY A 205 13.70 25.30 -20.98
C GLY A 205 13.74 23.83 -21.42
N THR A 206 14.69 23.04 -20.89
CA THR A 206 14.90 21.64 -21.27
C THR A 206 14.85 20.75 -20.03
N PRO A 207 14.19 19.57 -20.06
CA PRO A 207 14.22 18.64 -18.93
C PRO A 207 15.61 18.01 -18.79
N LEU A 208 16.33 18.35 -17.72
CA LEU A 208 17.68 17.82 -17.48
C LEU A 208 17.65 16.68 -16.45
N PRO A 209 18.12 15.47 -16.77
CA PRO A 209 18.14 14.36 -15.83
C PRO A 209 19.18 14.57 -14.73
N SER A 210 18.93 13.96 -13.57
CA SER A 210 19.89 13.83 -12.46
C SER A 210 19.81 12.39 -11.96
N ARG A 211 20.70 11.55 -12.48
CA ARG A 211 20.69 10.12 -12.15
C ARG A 211 21.46 9.86 -10.87
N PHE A 212 20.88 9.06 -10.00
CA PHE A 212 21.55 8.50 -8.83
C PHE A 212 21.25 7.00 -8.78
N THR A 213 22.27 6.16 -9.02
CA THR A 213 22.08 4.71 -9.17
C THR A 213 21.01 4.41 -10.24
N THR A 214 19.88 3.81 -9.87
CA THR A 214 18.73 3.53 -10.74
C THR A 214 17.66 4.63 -10.72
N LEU A 215 17.80 5.66 -9.88
CA LEU A 215 16.82 6.74 -9.71
C LEU A 215 17.01 7.86 -10.74
N ASP A 216 15.93 8.24 -11.42
CA ASP A 216 15.87 9.39 -12.34
C ASP A 216 14.52 10.12 -12.21
N LEU A 217 14.44 11.08 -11.28
CA LEU A 217 13.18 11.78 -10.99
C LEU A 217 12.68 12.66 -12.14
N MET A 218 13.55 13.01 -13.09
CA MET A 218 13.11 13.71 -14.31
C MET A 218 12.32 12.76 -15.21
N SER A 219 12.73 11.49 -15.30
CA SER A 219 11.99 10.47 -16.04
C SER A 219 10.61 10.23 -15.40
N ASP A 220 10.55 10.09 -14.08
CA ASP A 220 9.29 9.95 -13.34
C ASP A 220 8.37 11.17 -13.53
N GLY A 221 8.94 12.38 -13.47
CA GLY A 221 8.19 13.62 -13.70
C GLY A 221 7.63 13.73 -15.13
N LEU A 222 8.39 13.33 -16.15
CA LEU A 222 7.91 13.29 -17.54
C LEU A 222 6.78 12.27 -17.71
N ALA A 223 6.94 11.07 -17.12
CA ALA A 223 5.91 10.03 -17.18
C ALA A 223 4.62 10.44 -16.43
N TYR A 224 4.74 11.13 -15.30
CA TYR A 224 3.59 11.73 -14.60
C TYR A 224 2.88 12.78 -15.47
N ALA A 225 3.65 13.69 -16.06
CA ALA A 225 3.09 14.74 -16.91
C ALA A 225 2.42 14.17 -18.16
N ALA A 226 2.96 13.10 -18.75
CA ALA A 226 2.32 12.39 -19.86
C ALA A 226 1.02 11.72 -19.42
N ALA A 227 1.03 11.00 -18.29
CA ALA A 227 -0.13 10.29 -17.76
C ALA A 227 -1.28 11.21 -17.33
N HIS A 228 -0.97 12.39 -16.80
CA HIS A 228 -1.97 13.30 -16.22
C HIS A 228 -2.12 14.62 -16.98
N GLY A 229 -1.44 14.80 -18.11
CA GLY A 229 -1.35 16.10 -18.78
C GLY A 229 -2.69 16.67 -19.24
N GLU A 230 -3.60 15.82 -19.71
CA GLU A 230 -4.97 16.24 -20.07
C GLU A 230 -5.79 16.60 -18.83
N ARG A 231 -5.75 15.75 -17.79
CA ARG A 231 -6.39 16.02 -16.49
C ARG A 231 -5.90 17.33 -15.87
N LEU A 232 -4.59 17.58 -15.85
CA LEU A 232 -3.99 18.77 -15.24
C LEU A 232 -4.32 20.06 -15.99
N ARG A 233 -4.59 19.99 -17.29
CA ARG A 233 -5.02 21.14 -18.12
C ARG A 233 -6.54 21.28 -18.20
N SER A 234 -7.29 20.37 -17.58
CA SER A 234 -8.75 20.40 -17.58
C SER A 234 -9.31 21.61 -16.83
N ARG A 235 -10.51 22.03 -17.21
CA ARG A 235 -11.25 23.07 -16.49
C ARG A 235 -11.52 22.65 -15.05
N GLU A 236 -11.82 21.37 -14.84
CA GLU A 236 -12.11 20.79 -13.54
C GLU A 236 -10.92 20.89 -12.57
N MET A 237 -9.69 20.73 -13.07
CA MET A 237 -8.50 20.94 -12.23
C MET A 237 -8.39 22.40 -11.75
N GLY A 238 -8.65 23.37 -12.64
CA GLY A 238 -8.69 24.78 -12.26
C GLY A 238 -9.75 25.06 -11.20
N GLU A 239 -10.94 24.51 -11.39
CA GLU A 239 -12.05 24.61 -10.44
C GLU A 239 -11.76 23.95 -9.08
N LEU A 240 -11.04 22.82 -9.06
CA LEU A 240 -10.56 22.20 -7.82
C LEU A 240 -9.62 23.16 -7.07
N VAL A 241 -8.64 23.72 -7.77
CA VAL A 241 -7.66 24.65 -7.16
C VAL A 241 -8.38 25.90 -6.65
N GLU A 242 -9.24 26.52 -7.44
CA GLU A 242 -9.95 27.75 -7.05
C GLU A 242 -10.85 27.56 -5.82
N ARG A 243 -11.52 26.41 -5.71
CA ARG A 243 -12.48 26.15 -4.63
C ARG A 243 -11.86 25.60 -3.35
N PHE A 244 -10.87 24.70 -3.48
CA PHE A 244 -10.37 23.93 -2.32
C PHE A 244 -8.97 24.33 -1.88
N CYS A 245 -8.15 24.86 -2.79
CA CYS A 245 -6.77 25.23 -2.49
C CYS A 245 -6.69 26.71 -2.06
N GLY A 246 -5.96 26.94 -0.98
CA GLY A 246 -5.68 28.28 -0.46
C GLY A 246 -4.29 28.36 0.18
N ALA A 247 -3.96 29.54 0.71
CA ALA A 247 -2.66 29.76 1.33
C ALA A 247 -2.37 28.75 2.46
N GLY A 248 -1.30 27.98 2.29
CA GLY A 248 -0.87 26.96 3.27
C GLY A 248 -1.57 25.61 3.14
N THR A 249 -2.35 25.35 2.08
CA THR A 249 -2.97 24.04 1.81
C THR A 249 -2.03 23.04 1.08
N GLY A 250 -0.79 23.46 0.81
CA GLY A 250 0.20 22.69 0.03
C GLY A 250 0.05 22.83 -1.48
N HIS A 251 -0.86 23.69 -1.96
CA HIS A 251 -0.83 24.14 -3.36
C HIS A 251 0.22 25.24 -3.53
N HIS A 252 0.98 25.15 -4.61
CA HIS A 252 2.02 26.09 -4.98
C HIS A 252 1.77 26.65 -6.38
N GLU A 253 1.79 27.97 -6.53
CA GLU A 253 1.63 28.64 -7.84
C GLU A 253 2.93 28.67 -8.66
N SER A 254 4.07 28.34 -8.03
CA SER A 254 5.38 28.34 -8.66
C SER A 254 6.27 27.19 -8.20
N LEU A 255 7.24 26.82 -9.05
CA LEU A 255 8.23 25.80 -8.72
C LEU A 255 9.15 26.27 -7.60
N GLU A 256 9.44 27.57 -7.50
CA GLU A 256 10.24 28.16 -6.44
C GLU A 256 9.57 28.02 -5.07
N SER A 257 8.25 28.20 -5.00
CA SER A 257 7.49 28.01 -3.77
C SER A 257 7.53 26.55 -3.31
N LEU A 258 7.40 25.61 -4.25
CA LEU A 258 7.52 24.18 -3.98
C LEU A 258 8.95 23.78 -3.54
N MET A 259 9.99 24.32 -4.18
CA MET A 259 11.38 24.13 -3.76
C MET A 259 11.62 24.62 -2.32
N ALA A 260 11.10 25.81 -1.99
CA ALA A 260 11.23 26.36 -0.64
C ALA A 260 10.54 25.46 0.40
N ARG A 261 9.38 24.89 0.06
CA ARG A 261 8.70 23.91 0.91
C ARG A 261 9.53 22.64 1.10
N ILE A 262 10.15 22.11 0.05
CA ILE A 262 11.03 20.94 0.13
C ILE A 262 12.23 21.23 1.03
N GLU A 263 12.85 22.41 0.93
CA GLU A 263 13.97 22.82 1.77
C GLU A 263 13.56 22.93 3.25
N GLU A 264 12.41 23.56 3.55
CA GLU A 264 11.82 23.63 4.91
C GLU A 264 11.60 22.23 5.50
N LEU A 265 10.92 21.37 4.73
CA LEU A 265 10.60 20.01 5.17
C LEU A 265 11.85 19.15 5.32
N THR A 266 12.85 19.30 4.45
CA THR A 266 14.13 18.60 4.57
C THR A 266 14.82 18.97 5.88
N ALA A 267 14.88 20.26 6.23
CA ALA A 267 15.45 20.72 7.51
C ALA A 267 14.66 20.18 8.72
N TYR A 268 13.34 20.13 8.64
CA TYR A 268 12.50 19.52 9.68
C TYR A 268 12.76 18.01 9.82
N VAL A 269 12.69 17.25 8.73
CA VAL A 269 12.85 15.79 8.73
C VAL A 269 14.25 15.37 9.19
N VAL A 270 15.30 16.07 8.76
CA VAL A 270 16.68 15.69 9.05
C VAL A 270 17.18 16.26 10.37
N ASP A 271 16.93 17.54 10.63
CA ASP A 271 17.53 18.26 11.77
C ASP A 271 16.54 18.55 12.91
N GLY A 272 15.24 18.33 12.68
CA GLY A 272 14.21 18.71 13.66
C GLY A 272 14.04 20.22 13.76
N ALA A 273 14.39 20.97 12.71
CA ALA A 273 14.01 22.37 12.57
C ALA A 273 12.48 22.51 12.64
N ARG A 274 11.95 23.74 12.76
CA ARG A 274 10.51 23.96 12.71
C ARG A 274 10.02 23.92 11.26
N ALA A 275 8.93 23.18 10.99
CA ALA A 275 8.18 23.26 9.74
C ALA A 275 6.75 23.71 10.01
N THR A 276 6.13 24.30 8.98
CA THR A 276 4.75 24.75 9.00
C THR A 276 3.82 23.59 8.66
N ALA A 277 2.89 23.26 9.55
CA ALA A 277 1.81 22.32 9.24
C ALA A 277 0.86 22.90 8.18
N LEU A 278 0.21 22.04 7.39
CA LEU A 278 -0.75 22.47 6.38
C LEU A 278 -2.03 23.01 7.04
N ARG A 279 -2.62 24.03 6.42
CA ARG A 279 -3.84 24.70 6.89
C ARG A 279 -5.05 24.13 6.16
N GLY A 280 -5.66 23.08 6.70
CA GLY A 280 -6.92 22.58 6.17
C GLY A 280 -7.77 21.80 7.15
N GLY A 281 -7.14 20.97 7.97
CA GLY A 281 -7.83 20.06 8.88
C GLY A 281 -8.48 18.88 8.14
N ARG A 282 -8.82 17.84 8.89
CA ARG A 282 -9.32 16.56 8.35
C ARG A 282 -10.45 16.75 7.34
N TRP A 283 -11.48 17.49 7.73
CA TRP A 283 -12.70 17.65 6.93
C TRP A 283 -12.50 18.44 5.65
N ARG A 284 -11.50 19.33 5.57
CA ARG A 284 -11.16 19.99 4.30
C ARG A 284 -10.56 19.00 3.32
N TRP A 285 -9.66 18.11 3.77
CA TRP A 285 -9.05 17.11 2.89
C TRP A 285 -10.09 16.11 2.38
N ILE A 286 -11.03 15.72 3.23
CA ILE A 286 -12.18 14.90 2.82
C ILE A 286 -13.06 15.65 1.81
N ALA A 287 -13.37 16.92 2.07
CA ALA A 287 -14.18 17.74 1.15
C ALA A 287 -13.49 17.94 -0.20
N GLN A 288 -12.16 18.12 -0.21
CA GLN A 288 -11.37 18.22 -1.44
C GLN A 288 -11.39 16.91 -2.24
N ASP A 289 -11.21 15.75 -1.59
CA ASP A 289 -11.23 14.45 -2.27
C ASP A 289 -12.61 14.13 -2.86
N LEU A 290 -13.69 14.39 -2.11
CA LEU A 290 -15.06 14.25 -2.61
C LEU A 290 -15.37 15.26 -3.72
N GLY A 291 -14.96 16.52 -3.55
CA GLY A 291 -15.11 17.56 -4.56
C GLY A 291 -14.42 17.18 -5.87
N TRP A 292 -13.23 16.58 -5.80
CA TRP A 292 -12.55 16.05 -6.98
C TRP A 292 -13.32 14.90 -7.64
N ARG A 293 -13.88 13.96 -6.87
CA ARG A 293 -14.71 12.88 -7.42
C ARG A 293 -15.96 13.42 -8.12
N PHE A 294 -16.63 14.41 -7.54
CA PHE A 294 -17.80 15.03 -8.17
C PHE A 294 -17.43 15.83 -9.41
N LEU A 295 -16.29 16.52 -9.43
CA LEU A 295 -15.76 17.16 -10.62
C LEU A 295 -15.46 16.15 -11.74
N GLN A 296 -14.91 14.98 -11.39
CA GLN A 296 -14.67 13.89 -12.33
C GLN A 296 -15.97 13.36 -12.94
N ILE A 297 -16.99 13.09 -12.13
CA ILE A 297 -18.31 12.65 -12.61
C ILE A 297 -18.96 13.74 -13.48
N ARG A 298 -18.89 15.00 -13.02
CA ARG A 298 -19.41 16.16 -13.74
C ARG A 298 -18.76 16.32 -15.11
N ALA A 299 -17.49 15.93 -15.25
CA ALA A 299 -16.76 16.07 -16.50
C ALA A 299 -17.45 15.32 -17.66
N ASP A 300 -18.09 14.18 -17.38
CA ASP A 300 -18.84 13.38 -18.37
C ASP A 300 -20.36 13.53 -18.25
N SER A 301 -20.83 14.48 -17.44
CA SER A 301 -22.26 14.75 -17.25
C SER A 301 -22.71 15.95 -18.08
N GLU A 302 -24.01 16.00 -18.39
CA GLU A 302 -24.66 17.12 -19.07
C GLU A 302 -25.96 17.52 -18.37
N GLY A 303 -26.52 18.67 -18.76
CA GLY A 303 -27.85 19.11 -18.32
C GLY A 303 -27.97 19.43 -16.82
N GLU A 304 -29.08 19.00 -16.22
CA GLU A 304 -29.42 19.32 -14.82
C GLU A 304 -28.47 18.66 -13.81
N ILE A 305 -27.90 17.48 -14.14
CA ILE A 305 -26.91 16.78 -13.32
C ILE A 305 -25.74 17.70 -12.98
N VAL A 306 -25.24 18.45 -13.96
CA VAL A 306 -24.11 19.38 -13.79
C VAL A 306 -24.43 20.44 -12.73
N THR A 307 -25.66 20.97 -12.75
CA THR A 307 -26.12 22.00 -11.79
C THR A 307 -26.20 21.43 -10.38
N VAL A 308 -26.68 20.20 -10.23
CA VAL A 308 -26.74 19.53 -8.93
C VAL A 308 -25.33 19.28 -8.40
N LEU A 309 -24.43 18.69 -9.22
CA LEU A 309 -23.05 18.41 -8.83
C LEU A 309 -22.29 19.69 -8.44
N ASP A 310 -22.45 20.79 -9.20
CA ASP A 310 -21.88 22.09 -8.84
C ASP A 310 -22.36 22.57 -7.46
N GLY A 311 -23.65 22.42 -7.18
CA GLY A 311 -24.21 22.71 -5.85
C GLY A 311 -23.57 21.88 -4.73
N LEU A 312 -23.34 20.58 -4.96
CA LEU A 312 -22.66 19.72 -3.98
C LEU A 312 -21.20 20.13 -3.76
N ILE A 313 -20.49 20.45 -4.85
CA ILE A 313 -19.10 20.92 -4.82
C ILE A 313 -18.99 22.23 -4.05
N ASP A 314 -19.90 23.18 -4.29
CA ASP A 314 -19.92 24.47 -3.59
C ASP A 314 -20.25 24.31 -2.09
N VAL A 315 -21.12 23.36 -1.73
CA VAL A 315 -21.37 22.99 -0.33
C VAL A 315 -20.10 22.51 0.36
N LEU A 316 -19.33 21.65 -0.30
CA LEU A 316 -18.05 21.13 0.21
C LEU A 316 -16.99 22.22 0.34
N ALA A 317 -16.88 23.11 -0.64
CA ALA A 317 -15.87 24.17 -0.69
C ALA A 317 -16.15 25.32 0.30
N GLY A 318 -17.41 25.72 0.45
CA GLY A 318 -17.79 26.93 1.19
C GLY A 318 -17.59 26.84 2.70
N SER A 319 -17.85 25.67 3.31
CA SER A 319 -17.66 25.45 4.74
C SER A 319 -17.27 24.00 5.01
N PRO A 320 -16.02 23.61 4.73
CA PRO A 320 -15.58 22.23 4.86
C PRO A 320 -15.67 21.78 6.32
N GLY A 321 -16.52 20.78 6.56
CA GLY A 321 -16.84 20.22 7.87
C GLY A 321 -17.69 18.96 7.70
N GLU A 322 -17.84 18.19 8.77
CA GLU A 322 -18.63 16.95 8.76
C GLU A 322 -20.07 17.16 8.25
N ASP A 323 -20.70 18.27 8.64
CA ASP A 323 -22.05 18.63 8.19
C ASP A 323 -22.11 18.88 6.67
N ALA A 324 -21.08 19.52 6.10
CA ALA A 324 -21.03 19.76 4.66
C ALA A 324 -20.83 18.45 3.89
N VAL A 325 -19.95 17.57 4.37
CA VAL A 325 -19.76 16.22 3.82
C VAL A 325 -21.06 15.42 3.89
N THR A 326 -21.75 15.42 5.04
CA THR A 326 -23.02 14.71 5.22
C THR A 326 -24.09 15.23 4.26
N ARG A 327 -24.22 16.56 4.10
CA ARG A 327 -25.16 17.14 3.13
C ARG A 327 -24.81 16.78 1.70
N ALA A 328 -23.52 16.77 1.34
CA ALA A 328 -23.07 16.40 0.02
C ALA A 328 -23.38 14.92 -0.29
N ILE A 329 -23.20 14.02 0.68
CA ILE A 329 -23.61 12.62 0.59
C ILE A 329 -25.12 12.50 0.35
N VAL A 330 -25.95 13.15 1.17
CA VAL A 330 -27.42 13.10 1.01
C VAL A 330 -27.86 13.67 -0.34
N GLY A 331 -27.22 14.76 -0.79
CA GLY A 331 -27.51 15.33 -2.09
C GLY A 331 -27.09 14.41 -3.25
N TYR A 332 -26.00 13.67 -3.10
CA TYR A 332 -25.57 12.68 -4.10
C TYR A 332 -26.48 11.45 -4.11
N GLU A 333 -26.93 10.97 -2.95
CA GLU A 333 -27.95 9.91 -2.85
C GLU A 333 -29.22 10.29 -3.63
N ALA A 334 -29.75 11.50 -3.39
CA ALA A 334 -30.93 12.00 -4.10
C ALA A 334 -30.68 12.16 -5.60
N LEU A 335 -29.48 12.60 -6.01
CA LEU A 335 -29.11 12.67 -7.42
C LEU A 335 -29.16 11.28 -8.09
N ALA A 336 -28.65 10.25 -7.41
CA ALA A 336 -28.61 8.87 -7.93
C ALA A 336 -29.98 8.18 -7.97
N GLU A 337 -30.98 8.68 -7.24
CA GLU A 337 -32.37 8.18 -7.36
C GLU A 337 -33.03 8.62 -8.67
N ASP A 338 -32.70 9.82 -9.15
CA ASP A 338 -33.36 10.46 -10.29
C ASP A 338 -32.57 10.37 -11.61
N TRP A 339 -31.26 10.09 -11.54
CA TRP A 339 -30.35 10.16 -12.69
C TRP A 339 -29.40 8.96 -12.79
N GLU A 340 -28.96 8.69 -14.02
CA GLU A 340 -27.92 7.70 -14.30
C GLU A 340 -26.54 8.31 -14.01
N VAL A 341 -26.08 8.11 -12.78
CA VAL A 341 -24.73 8.45 -12.29
C VAL A 341 -24.15 7.22 -11.59
N PRO A 342 -22.82 7.17 -11.31
CA PRO A 342 -22.26 6.09 -10.50
C PRO A 342 -23.03 5.92 -9.19
N LEU A 343 -23.19 4.67 -8.76
CA LEU A 343 -23.92 4.38 -7.52
C LEU A 343 -23.25 5.08 -6.33
N PRO A 344 -24.00 5.53 -5.31
CA PRO A 344 -23.43 6.16 -4.12
C PRO A 344 -22.33 5.32 -3.46
N ASP A 345 -22.48 4.00 -3.42
CA ASP A 345 -21.48 3.08 -2.87
C ASP A 345 -20.14 3.14 -3.61
N ASP A 346 -20.14 3.40 -4.91
CA ASP A 346 -18.94 3.55 -5.73
C ASP A 346 -18.41 4.98 -5.69
N ALA A 347 -19.28 5.96 -5.88
CA ALA A 347 -18.93 7.38 -5.92
C ALA A 347 -18.35 7.86 -4.58
N LEU A 348 -18.80 7.28 -3.46
CA LEU A 348 -18.39 7.67 -2.11
C LEU A 348 -17.40 6.69 -1.46
N ALA A 349 -17.02 5.59 -2.12
CA ALA A 349 -15.95 4.71 -1.67
C ALA A 349 -14.57 5.35 -1.87
N VAL A 350 -14.17 6.17 -0.90
CA VAL A 350 -12.91 6.91 -0.88
C VAL A 350 -11.77 6.19 -0.16
N GLY A 351 -12.02 5.02 0.43
CA GLY A 351 -11.08 4.17 1.15
C GLY A 351 -10.89 4.54 2.63
N TYR A 352 -11.72 5.41 3.19
CA TYR A 352 -11.74 5.76 4.61
C TYR A 352 -13.16 6.08 5.05
N PRO A 353 -13.51 5.93 6.34
CA PRO A 353 -14.89 6.14 6.80
C PRO A 353 -15.41 7.55 6.52
N LEU A 354 -16.63 7.62 6.00
CA LEU A 354 -17.44 8.82 5.83
C LEU A 354 -18.71 8.73 6.70
N PRO A 355 -19.41 9.85 6.93
CA PRO A 355 -20.74 9.83 7.55
C PRO A 355 -21.72 8.89 6.83
N ARG A 356 -22.75 8.44 7.55
CA ARG A 356 -23.82 7.55 7.05
C ARG A 356 -23.35 6.15 6.60
N GLY A 357 -22.13 5.73 6.96
CA GLY A 357 -21.62 4.39 6.66
C GLY A 357 -20.94 4.26 5.30
N TYR A 358 -20.79 5.35 4.54
CA TYR A 358 -20.01 5.37 3.31
C TYR A 358 -18.51 5.37 3.56
N GLY A 359 -17.74 5.37 2.46
CA GLY A 359 -16.30 5.56 2.48
C GLY A 359 -15.49 4.31 2.21
N ARG A 360 -16.11 3.13 2.32
CA ARG A 360 -15.50 1.82 2.03
C ARG A 360 -16.43 1.03 1.13
N SER A 361 -15.92 0.53 -0.01
CA SER A 361 -16.74 -0.30 -0.89
C SER A 361 -16.77 -1.75 -0.40
N VAL A 362 -17.97 -2.20 -0.01
CA VAL A 362 -18.25 -3.61 0.32
C VAL A 362 -18.09 -4.48 -0.92
N GLN A 363 -18.55 -4.02 -2.07
CA GLN A 363 -18.44 -4.77 -3.33
C GLN A 363 -16.99 -4.98 -3.74
N GLN A 364 -16.17 -3.93 -3.74
CA GLN A 364 -14.76 -4.04 -4.11
C GLN A 364 -14.00 -5.01 -3.21
N LEU A 365 -14.27 -4.98 -1.89
CA LEU A 365 -13.64 -5.91 -0.97
C LEU A 365 -14.18 -7.34 -1.18
N GLY A 366 -15.47 -7.49 -1.48
CA GLY A 366 -16.10 -8.75 -1.85
C GLY A 366 -15.46 -9.38 -3.08
N ASP A 367 -15.22 -8.60 -4.14
CA ASP A 367 -14.53 -9.05 -5.35
C ASP A 367 -13.09 -9.51 -5.03
N GLY A 368 -12.40 -8.78 -4.14
CA GLY A 368 -11.08 -9.18 -3.66
C GLY A 368 -11.09 -10.50 -2.90
N VAL A 369 -12.04 -10.69 -1.99
CA VAL A 369 -12.22 -11.95 -1.26
C VAL A 369 -12.59 -13.10 -2.22
N ALA A 370 -13.53 -12.87 -3.13
CA ALA A 370 -13.95 -13.87 -4.12
C ALA A 370 -12.80 -14.28 -5.04
N SER A 371 -11.90 -13.35 -5.40
CA SER A 371 -10.71 -13.67 -6.18
C SER A 371 -9.65 -14.45 -5.39
N ALA A 372 -9.58 -14.26 -4.07
CA ALA A 372 -8.56 -14.87 -3.22
C ALA A 372 -8.97 -16.25 -2.67
N CYS A 373 -10.25 -16.38 -2.30
CA CYS A 373 -10.86 -17.53 -1.66
C CYS A 373 -12.21 -17.87 -2.35
N PRO A 374 -12.20 -18.23 -3.65
CA PRO A 374 -13.42 -18.39 -4.45
C PRO A 374 -14.36 -19.47 -3.90
N VAL A 375 -13.83 -20.61 -3.42
CA VAL A 375 -14.65 -21.70 -2.89
C VAL A 375 -15.28 -21.30 -1.57
N ALA A 376 -14.50 -20.73 -0.64
CA ALA A 376 -15.03 -20.24 0.64
C ALA A 376 -16.09 -19.17 0.43
N PHE A 377 -15.86 -18.23 -0.48
CA PHE A 377 -16.83 -17.19 -0.81
C PHE A 377 -18.12 -17.78 -1.39
N GLY A 378 -18.01 -18.75 -2.31
CA GLY A 378 -19.17 -19.46 -2.86
C GLY A 378 -19.96 -20.24 -1.81
N LEU A 379 -19.30 -20.82 -0.80
CA LEU A 379 -19.95 -21.54 0.29
C LEU A 379 -20.74 -20.65 1.26
N LEU A 380 -20.49 -19.34 1.28
CA LEU A 380 -21.32 -18.40 2.04
C LEU A 380 -22.73 -18.27 1.44
N GLY A 381 -22.90 -18.53 0.14
CA GLY A 381 -24.19 -18.46 -0.54
C GLY A 381 -24.88 -17.10 -0.36
N ASP A 382 -26.13 -17.12 0.10
CA ASP A 382 -26.93 -15.91 0.32
C ASP A 382 -26.36 -14.99 1.43
N ASP A 383 -25.54 -15.52 2.34
CA ASP A 383 -24.94 -14.77 3.46
C ASP A 383 -23.65 -14.04 3.07
N ALA A 384 -23.17 -14.19 1.82
CA ALA A 384 -21.90 -13.61 1.37
C ALA A 384 -21.89 -12.08 1.53
N GLY A 385 -22.96 -11.40 1.12
CA GLY A 385 -23.06 -9.94 1.20
C GLY A 385 -23.00 -9.40 2.64
N GLU A 386 -23.73 -10.03 3.57
CA GLU A 386 -23.73 -9.65 4.99
C GLU A 386 -22.35 -9.91 5.62
N THR A 387 -21.75 -11.07 5.31
CA THR A 387 -20.43 -11.45 5.82
C THR A 387 -19.33 -10.47 5.35
N VAL A 388 -19.35 -10.08 4.08
CA VAL A 388 -18.39 -9.11 3.53
C VAL A 388 -18.62 -7.71 4.08
N ALA A 389 -19.87 -7.31 4.29
CA ALA A 389 -20.18 -6.04 4.94
C ALA A 389 -19.62 -5.98 6.36
N ALA A 390 -19.80 -7.06 7.14
CA ALA A 390 -19.22 -7.19 8.48
C ALA A 390 -17.69 -7.17 8.44
N PHE A 391 -17.06 -7.90 7.51
CA PHE A 391 -15.62 -7.86 7.30
C PHE A 391 -15.12 -6.44 6.96
N THR A 392 -15.80 -5.73 6.07
CA THR A 392 -15.45 -4.36 5.64
C THR A 392 -15.44 -3.37 6.80
N LEU A 393 -16.34 -3.53 7.77
CA LEU A 393 -16.39 -2.71 8.98
C LEU A 393 -15.20 -2.97 9.91
N GLU A 394 -14.80 -4.23 10.05
CA GLU A 394 -13.72 -4.65 10.94
C GLU A 394 -12.32 -4.57 10.33
N ASP A 395 -12.22 -4.57 9.00
CA ASP A 395 -10.93 -4.59 8.30
C ASP A 395 -10.09 -3.37 8.68
N ARG A 396 -8.79 -3.62 8.86
CA ARG A 396 -7.80 -2.64 9.31
C ARG A 396 -6.69 -2.54 8.28
N LEU A 397 -5.96 -1.41 8.28
CA LEU A 397 -4.81 -1.29 7.41
C LEU A 397 -3.70 -2.20 7.94
N GLU A 398 -3.47 -3.29 7.23
CA GLU A 398 -2.43 -4.26 7.53
C GLU A 398 -1.67 -4.60 6.25
N ARG A 399 -0.35 -4.81 6.35
CA ARG A 399 0.49 -5.28 5.23
C ARG A 399 0.33 -6.79 5.05
N ARG A 400 -0.92 -7.22 4.87
CA ARG A 400 -1.32 -8.61 4.72
C ARG A 400 -2.33 -8.73 3.58
N PRO A 401 -2.28 -9.78 2.77
CA PRO A 401 -3.24 -9.97 1.68
C PRO A 401 -4.69 -10.10 2.16
N VAL A 402 -5.64 -9.63 1.36
CA VAL A 402 -7.08 -9.60 1.71
C VAL A 402 -7.63 -10.98 2.08
N GLY A 403 -7.26 -12.04 1.35
CA GLY A 403 -7.71 -13.40 1.63
C GLY A 403 -7.32 -13.88 3.02
N ARG A 404 -6.10 -13.53 3.49
CA ARG A 404 -5.64 -13.87 4.85
C ARG A 404 -6.39 -13.09 5.92
N ARG A 405 -6.63 -11.79 5.70
CA ARG A 405 -7.39 -10.96 6.65
C ARG A 405 -8.84 -11.44 6.76
N PHE A 406 -9.44 -11.86 5.65
CA PHE A 406 -10.77 -12.44 5.61
C PHE A 406 -10.85 -13.80 6.33
N ALA A 407 -9.88 -14.69 6.09
CA ALA A 407 -9.82 -15.98 6.78
C ALA A 407 -9.72 -15.80 8.32
N ASP A 408 -8.90 -14.85 8.79
CA ASP A 408 -8.81 -14.52 10.22
C ASP A 408 -10.11 -13.92 10.76
N PHE A 409 -10.82 -13.13 9.96
CA PHE A 409 -12.14 -12.61 10.32
C PHE A 409 -13.15 -13.74 10.53
N LEU A 410 -13.21 -14.70 9.60
CA LEU A 410 -14.05 -15.89 9.73
C LEU A 410 -13.66 -16.76 10.92
N GLU A 411 -12.37 -16.89 11.23
CA GLU A 411 -11.92 -17.64 12.40
C GLU A 411 -12.41 -17.02 13.71
N ARG A 412 -12.50 -15.69 13.80
CA ARG A 412 -13.04 -15.03 15.00
C ARG A 412 -14.56 -15.17 15.13
N HIS A 413 -15.29 -15.13 14.01
CA HIS A 413 -16.76 -15.07 14.02
C HIS A 413 -17.45 -16.42 13.85
N ALA A 414 -16.80 -17.34 13.16
CA ALA A 414 -17.30 -18.66 12.81
C ALA A 414 -16.18 -19.73 12.85
N PRO A 415 -15.45 -19.89 13.97
CA PRO A 415 -14.27 -20.77 14.05
C PRO A 415 -14.54 -22.24 13.70
N THR A 416 -15.77 -22.70 13.88
CA THR A 416 -16.19 -24.09 13.63
C THR A 416 -16.87 -24.28 12.27
N SER A 417 -17.05 -23.20 11.49
CA SER A 417 -17.65 -23.28 10.16
C SER A 417 -16.68 -23.96 9.18
N PRO A 418 -17.16 -24.90 8.34
CA PRO A 418 -16.37 -25.43 7.23
C PRO A 418 -15.81 -24.33 6.32
N VAL A 419 -16.54 -23.22 6.14
CA VAL A 419 -16.11 -22.07 5.32
C VAL A 419 -14.80 -21.48 5.84
N THR A 420 -14.62 -21.41 7.16
CA THR A 420 -13.40 -20.89 7.78
C THR A 420 -12.18 -21.73 7.43
N MET A 421 -12.33 -23.06 7.45
CA MET A 421 -11.25 -23.99 7.07
C MET A 421 -10.88 -23.82 5.59
N VAL A 422 -11.89 -23.76 4.71
CA VAL A 422 -11.71 -23.56 3.27
C VAL A 422 -11.02 -22.22 3.01
N ALA A 423 -11.47 -21.14 3.65
CA ALA A 423 -10.88 -19.81 3.49
C ALA A 423 -9.40 -19.76 3.91
N ARG A 424 -9.04 -20.42 5.01
CA ARG A 424 -7.64 -20.52 5.47
C ARG A 424 -6.78 -21.30 4.49
N TYR A 425 -7.29 -22.42 3.99
CA TYR A 425 -6.61 -23.22 2.99
C TYR A 425 -6.38 -22.44 1.69
N GLU A 426 -7.43 -21.84 1.13
CA GLU A 426 -7.32 -21.05 -0.10
C GLU A 426 -6.40 -19.84 0.08
N ALA A 427 -6.49 -19.11 1.20
CA ALA A 427 -5.61 -17.99 1.46
C ALA A 427 -4.14 -18.39 1.57
N ALA A 428 -3.83 -19.56 2.12
CA ALA A 428 -2.47 -20.11 2.18
C ALA A 428 -1.95 -20.46 0.77
N VAL A 429 -2.78 -21.10 -0.06
CA VAL A 429 -2.45 -21.45 -1.45
C VAL A 429 -2.26 -20.19 -2.30
N THR A 430 -3.25 -19.31 -2.35
CA THR A 430 -3.25 -18.07 -3.15
C THR A 430 -2.08 -17.17 -2.79
N HIS A 431 -1.79 -17.03 -1.49
CA HIS A 431 -0.76 -16.12 -0.99
C HIS A 431 0.48 -16.85 -0.45
N ALA A 432 0.83 -18.00 -1.02
CA ALA A 432 2.05 -18.72 -0.67
C ALA A 432 3.27 -17.82 -0.89
N ALA A 433 4.10 -17.66 0.15
CA ALA A 433 5.24 -16.75 0.11
C ALA A 433 6.32 -17.25 -0.87
N SER A 434 7.06 -16.31 -1.47
CA SER A 434 8.22 -16.65 -2.29
C SER A 434 9.29 -17.32 -1.44
N ARG A 435 9.92 -18.34 -2.00
CA ARG A 435 11.04 -19.04 -1.37
C ARG A 435 12.29 -18.20 -1.31
N ASP A 436 13.15 -18.52 -0.36
CA ASP A 436 14.48 -17.93 -0.29
C ASP A 436 15.35 -18.45 -1.45
N ALA A 437 15.87 -17.53 -2.27
CA ALA A 437 16.65 -17.88 -3.44
C ALA A 437 17.94 -18.67 -3.11
N ALA A 438 18.53 -18.45 -1.93
CA ALA A 438 19.73 -19.20 -1.53
C ALA A 438 19.36 -20.64 -1.13
N GLU A 439 18.22 -20.85 -0.46
CA GLU A 439 17.71 -22.21 -0.20
C GLU A 439 17.48 -22.99 -1.49
N LEU A 440 16.87 -22.35 -2.49
CA LEU A 440 16.65 -22.95 -3.80
C LEU A 440 17.95 -23.28 -4.52
N THR A 441 18.93 -22.38 -4.45
CA THR A 441 20.18 -22.51 -5.21
C THR A 441 21.15 -23.52 -4.59
N LEU A 442 21.29 -23.50 -3.26
CA LEU A 442 22.24 -24.34 -2.55
C LEU A 442 21.67 -25.74 -2.28
N GLY A 443 20.34 -25.89 -2.31
CA GLY A 443 19.66 -27.17 -2.12
C GLY A 443 19.95 -27.82 -0.77
N PHE A 444 19.80 -29.14 -0.75
CA PHE A 444 20.01 -29.98 0.43
C PHE A 444 21.00 -31.10 0.08
N ASP A 445 22.21 -31.07 0.66
CA ASP A 445 23.16 -32.19 0.57
C ASP A 445 23.13 -33.00 1.87
N ALA A 446 22.39 -34.10 1.85
CA ALA A 446 22.11 -34.92 3.03
C ALA A 446 23.36 -35.51 3.71
N ALA A 447 24.52 -35.53 3.03
CA ALA A 447 25.72 -36.17 3.57
C ALA A 447 26.30 -35.48 4.82
N ASP A 448 26.09 -34.17 4.99
CA ASP A 448 26.76 -33.37 6.04
C ASP A 448 25.82 -32.53 6.93
N ILE A 449 24.49 -32.67 6.78
CA ILE A 449 23.52 -31.83 7.48
C ILE A 449 23.04 -32.50 8.76
N THR A 450 23.49 -31.97 9.90
CA THR A 450 23.06 -32.41 11.23
C THR A 450 21.90 -31.61 11.79
N MET A 451 21.65 -30.38 11.31
CA MET A 451 20.61 -29.48 11.82
C MET A 451 19.76 -28.94 10.68
N VAL A 452 18.44 -29.02 10.83
CA VAL A 452 17.45 -28.51 9.87
C VAL A 452 16.47 -27.56 10.53
N ARG A 453 15.76 -26.81 9.68
CA ARG A 453 14.67 -25.90 10.02
C ARG A 453 13.57 -26.04 8.99
N LEU A 454 12.40 -25.50 9.29
CA LEU A 454 11.37 -25.28 8.27
C LEU A 454 11.94 -24.36 7.17
N ALA A 455 11.71 -24.74 5.91
CA ALA A 455 12.15 -23.92 4.78
C ALA A 455 11.39 -22.58 4.74
N SER A 456 12.02 -21.54 4.20
CA SER A 456 11.37 -20.22 4.15
C SER A 456 10.20 -20.26 3.18
N GLY A 457 9.05 -19.78 3.65
CA GLY A 457 7.83 -19.67 2.83
C GLY A 457 6.97 -20.94 2.79
N VAL A 458 7.34 -21.98 3.56
CA VAL A 458 6.46 -23.12 3.83
C VAL A 458 5.42 -22.72 4.86
N GLU A 459 4.16 -23.09 4.59
CA GLU A 459 3.04 -22.87 5.50
C GLU A 459 2.29 -24.18 5.74
N LEU A 460 1.95 -24.46 7.00
CA LEU A 460 1.15 -25.61 7.38
C LEU A 460 -0.32 -25.20 7.51
N VAL A 461 -1.21 -25.87 6.81
CA VAL A 461 -2.65 -25.59 6.83
C VAL A 461 -3.46 -26.87 6.74
N VAL A 462 -4.68 -26.85 7.25
CA VAL A 462 -5.62 -27.97 7.14
C VAL A 462 -6.39 -27.83 5.84
N ALA A 463 -6.20 -28.79 4.92
CA ALA A 463 -6.96 -28.89 3.68
C ALA A 463 -8.37 -29.45 3.96
N PRO A 464 -9.42 -28.85 3.36
CA PRO A 464 -10.77 -29.39 3.49
C PRO A 464 -10.91 -30.72 2.72
N PRO A 465 -11.87 -31.58 3.09
CA PRO A 465 -12.10 -32.85 2.39
C PRO A 465 -12.30 -32.64 0.88
N GLY A 466 -11.58 -33.40 0.05
CA GLY A 466 -11.66 -33.31 -1.41
C GLY A 466 -10.89 -32.15 -2.05
N ALA A 467 -10.06 -31.41 -1.29
CA ALA A 467 -9.22 -30.34 -1.84
C ALA A 467 -7.94 -30.84 -2.53
N LEU A 468 -7.58 -32.11 -2.35
CA LEU A 468 -6.45 -32.74 -3.01
C LEU A 468 -6.98 -33.60 -4.15
N ASP A 469 -6.38 -33.49 -5.34
CA ASP A 469 -6.79 -34.21 -6.55
C ASP A 469 -6.81 -35.75 -6.36
N ASP A 470 -7.65 -36.37 -7.20
CA ASP A 470 -8.24 -37.73 -7.19
C ASP A 470 -7.34 -38.97 -6.95
N GLU A 471 -6.04 -38.86 -6.66
CA GLU A 471 -5.17 -40.03 -6.43
C GLU A 471 -5.22 -40.58 -4.99
N VAL A 472 -5.92 -39.89 -4.08
CA VAL A 472 -6.18 -40.37 -2.71
C VAL A 472 -7.68 -40.63 -2.56
N GLU A 473 -8.18 -41.68 -3.23
CA GLU A 473 -9.61 -42.08 -3.26
C GLU A 473 -10.26 -42.30 -1.85
N ASP A 474 -9.47 -42.30 -0.77
CA ASP A 474 -9.92 -42.60 0.60
C ASP A 474 -9.76 -41.44 1.62
N ALA A 475 -9.41 -40.22 1.19
CA ALA A 475 -9.28 -39.08 2.13
C ALA A 475 -10.64 -38.52 2.57
N THR A 476 -11.32 -39.22 3.49
CA THR A 476 -12.66 -38.84 3.98
C THR A 476 -12.67 -37.71 5.02
N GLY A 477 -11.54 -37.07 5.28
CA GLY A 477 -11.38 -36.11 6.39
C GLY A 477 -10.45 -34.95 6.04
N ALA A 478 -10.51 -33.92 6.88
CA ALA A 478 -9.58 -32.81 6.80
C ALA A 478 -8.15 -33.30 7.06
N GLN A 479 -7.19 -32.87 6.25
CA GLN A 479 -5.81 -33.35 6.30
C GLN A 479 -4.85 -32.17 6.48
N LEU A 480 -3.82 -32.31 7.31
CA LEU A 480 -2.76 -31.31 7.37
C LEU A 480 -1.89 -31.41 6.12
N VAL A 481 -1.68 -30.26 5.47
CA VAL A 481 -0.86 -30.14 4.26
C VAL A 481 0.21 -29.06 4.47
N ALA A 482 1.30 -29.18 3.72
CA ALA A 482 2.27 -28.11 3.57
C ALA A 482 2.06 -27.41 2.23
N VAL A 483 1.96 -26.08 2.25
CA VAL A 483 1.88 -25.23 1.06
C VAL A 483 3.23 -24.56 0.86
N VAL A 484 3.75 -24.65 -0.35
CA VAL A 484 5.06 -24.05 -0.71
C VAL A 484 5.05 -23.62 -2.17
N ARG A 485 5.70 -22.50 -2.48
CA ARG A 485 5.88 -22.05 -3.87
C ARG A 485 7.10 -22.72 -4.49
N ASP A 486 6.96 -23.42 -5.60
CA ASP A 486 8.08 -24.04 -6.31
C ASP A 486 8.94 -22.99 -7.05
N THR A 487 10.08 -23.44 -7.57
CA THR A 487 11.10 -22.68 -8.30
C THR A 487 10.58 -22.00 -9.57
N ASP A 488 9.57 -22.58 -10.21
CA ASP A 488 8.90 -22.02 -11.38
C ASP A 488 7.81 -20.99 -11.01
N GLY A 489 7.56 -20.80 -9.71
CA GLY A 489 6.56 -19.92 -9.17
C GLY A 489 5.19 -20.58 -8.94
N ALA A 490 4.99 -21.83 -9.35
CA ALA A 490 3.76 -22.59 -9.06
C ALA A 490 3.62 -22.85 -7.56
N VAL A 491 2.40 -23.06 -7.07
CA VAL A 491 2.16 -23.40 -5.66
C VAL A 491 1.93 -24.90 -5.55
N GLY A 492 2.81 -25.58 -4.82
CA GLY A 492 2.70 -26.98 -4.44
C GLY A 492 1.94 -27.14 -3.14
N VAL A 493 1.09 -28.16 -3.08
CA VAL A 493 0.36 -28.59 -1.87
C VAL A 493 0.71 -30.04 -1.59
N HIS A 494 1.33 -30.29 -0.45
CA HIS A 494 1.85 -31.61 -0.09
C HIS A 494 1.08 -32.18 1.09
N ALA A 495 0.39 -33.31 0.86
CA ALA A 495 -0.25 -34.08 1.92
C ALA A 495 0.82 -34.62 2.89
N LEU A 496 0.58 -34.46 4.20
CA LEU A 496 1.52 -34.90 5.23
C LEU A 496 1.02 -36.18 5.91
N SER A 497 1.95 -37.08 6.24
CA SER A 497 1.71 -38.11 7.26
C SER A 497 1.67 -37.49 8.65
N ASP A 498 1.07 -38.17 9.63
CA ASP A 498 1.02 -37.68 11.02
C ASP A 498 2.43 -37.42 11.61
N ALA A 499 3.42 -38.23 11.21
CA ALA A 499 4.81 -38.09 11.62
C ALA A 499 5.45 -36.85 11.00
N ALA A 500 5.31 -36.66 9.68
CA ALA A 500 5.78 -35.48 8.98
C ALA A 500 5.12 -34.19 9.51
N ALA A 501 3.81 -34.21 9.73
CA ALA A 501 3.05 -33.11 10.32
C ALA A 501 3.59 -32.71 11.70
N THR A 502 3.81 -33.68 12.58
CA THR A 502 4.36 -33.45 13.93
C THR A 502 5.75 -32.81 13.86
N VAL A 503 6.57 -33.25 12.90
CA VAL A 503 7.93 -32.72 12.71
C VAL A 503 7.93 -31.31 12.17
N LEU A 504 7.15 -31.02 11.14
CA LEU A 504 7.09 -29.66 10.59
C LEU A 504 6.53 -28.68 11.63
N ALA A 505 5.50 -29.05 12.39
CA ALA A 505 4.98 -28.24 13.49
C ALA A 505 6.03 -28.01 14.60
N ARG A 506 6.90 -29.00 14.88
CA ARG A 506 8.04 -28.80 15.78
C ARG A 506 9.07 -27.83 15.18
N LEU A 507 9.32 -27.90 13.88
CA LEU A 507 10.29 -27.03 13.18
C LEU A 507 9.79 -25.57 13.06
N GLU A 508 8.48 -25.33 13.10
CA GLU A 508 7.91 -23.97 13.25
C GLU A 508 8.35 -23.31 14.57
N LEU A 509 8.57 -24.11 15.62
CA LEU A 509 9.05 -23.62 16.92
C LEU A 509 10.56 -23.38 16.96
N GLY A 510 11.32 -23.94 16.02
CA GLY A 510 12.76 -23.75 15.90
C GLY A 510 13.51 -24.90 15.21
N PRO A 511 14.80 -24.72 14.89
CA PRO A 511 15.60 -25.75 14.25
C PRO A 511 15.82 -26.97 15.16
N ALA A 512 15.98 -28.16 14.57
CA ALA A 512 16.21 -29.41 15.27
C ALA A 512 17.29 -30.27 14.57
N SER A 513 17.88 -31.22 15.31
CA SER A 513 18.81 -32.18 14.72
C SER A 513 18.07 -33.18 13.83
N THR A 514 18.64 -33.59 12.70
CA THR A 514 18.04 -34.62 11.83
C THR A 514 17.82 -35.94 12.55
N THR A 515 18.66 -36.27 13.55
CA THR A 515 18.50 -37.45 14.39
C THR A 515 17.39 -37.33 15.43
N GLU A 516 16.95 -36.12 15.75
CA GLU A 516 15.89 -35.85 16.74
C GLU A 516 14.48 -35.79 16.12
N LEU A 517 14.37 -35.82 14.78
CA LEU A 517 13.09 -35.73 14.10
C LEU A 517 12.26 -37.00 14.22
N GLU A 518 12.87 -38.13 14.59
CA GLU A 518 12.20 -39.44 14.70
C GLU A 518 11.44 -39.87 13.42
N LEU A 519 11.85 -39.35 12.25
CA LEU A 519 11.28 -39.71 10.94
C LEU A 519 11.99 -40.90 10.31
N PRO A 520 11.26 -41.79 9.61
CA PRO A 520 11.86 -42.73 8.70
C PRO A 520 12.69 -42.02 7.61
N PRO A 521 13.85 -42.56 7.18
CA PRO A 521 14.69 -41.94 6.16
C PRO A 521 13.95 -41.59 4.86
N GLU A 522 12.98 -42.41 4.46
CA GLU A 522 12.14 -42.19 3.29
C GLU A 522 11.21 -40.98 3.43
N GLU A 523 10.59 -40.77 4.60
CA GLU A 523 9.76 -39.58 4.84
C GLU A 523 10.62 -38.32 4.91
N LEU A 524 11.82 -38.43 5.50
CA LEU A 524 12.77 -37.32 5.52
C LEU A 524 13.18 -36.92 4.10
N LEU A 525 13.42 -37.88 3.20
CA LEU A 525 13.70 -37.60 1.78
C LEU A 525 12.52 -36.93 1.09
N VAL A 526 11.28 -37.34 1.36
CA VAL A 526 10.08 -36.66 0.81
C VAL A 526 10.02 -35.20 1.25
N LEU A 527 10.30 -34.90 2.53
CA LEU A 527 10.35 -33.51 3.01
C LEU A 527 11.47 -32.69 2.36
N ILE A 528 12.60 -33.32 2.04
CA ILE A 528 13.73 -32.69 1.35
C ILE A 528 13.40 -32.43 -0.13
N ASP A 529 12.82 -33.41 -0.82
CA ASP A 529 12.50 -33.34 -2.25
C ASP A 529 11.35 -32.36 -2.52
N ALA A 530 10.33 -32.34 -1.65
CA ALA A 530 9.30 -31.29 -1.62
C ALA A 530 9.83 -29.96 -1.04
N ALA A 531 11.07 -29.98 -0.55
CA ALA A 531 11.82 -28.84 -0.09
C ALA A 531 11.09 -28.05 1.02
N LEU A 532 10.42 -28.80 1.89
CA LEU A 532 9.67 -28.32 3.06
C LEU A 532 10.59 -28.03 4.24
N ILE A 533 11.79 -28.62 4.25
CA ILE A 533 12.84 -28.35 5.23
C ILE A 533 14.09 -27.84 4.54
N ALA A 534 14.86 -27.02 5.26
CA ALA A 534 16.12 -26.47 4.79
C ALA A 534 17.23 -26.72 5.82
N PRO A 535 18.50 -26.80 5.38
CA PRO A 535 19.62 -26.89 6.30
C PRO A 535 19.69 -25.62 7.15
N LEU A 536 20.08 -25.75 8.42
CA LEU A 536 20.34 -24.56 9.24
C LEU A 536 21.58 -23.81 8.74
N ARG A 537 22.57 -24.54 8.20
CA ARG A 537 23.81 -24.03 7.61
C ARG A 537 24.21 -24.93 6.44
N TRP A 538 24.73 -24.34 5.37
CA TRP A 538 25.40 -25.05 4.29
C TRP A 538 26.90 -25.16 4.60
N GLY A 539 27.51 -26.29 4.24
CA GLY A 539 28.97 -26.45 4.29
C GLY A 539 29.67 -25.45 3.37
N LEU A 540 30.90 -25.04 3.72
CA LEU A 540 31.76 -24.19 2.90
C LEU A 540 32.85 -25.02 2.22
#